data_AF-A0A0F7CKW5-F1
#
_entry.id   AF-A0A0F7CKW5-F1
#
_cell.length_a   1.000
_cell.length_b   1.000
_cell.length_c   1.000
_cell.angle_alpha   90.00
_cell.angle_beta   90.00
_cell.angle_gamma   90.00
#
_symmetry.space_group_name_H-M   'P 1'
#
loop_
_entity.id
_entity.type
_entity.pdbx_description
1 polymer ?
#
loop_
_entity_poly.entity_id
_entity_poly.type
_entity_poly.pdbx_seq_one_letter_code
_entity_poly.pdbx_strand_id
1 'polypeptide(L)'
;MGVMVVTVHYIGFHPNLVFQGFEQIRLRYPIERVYLVYDAKPDRYGAVSRYNLKRLQDQLSFFKPKLVKVNPLSYSSVASAFYMILEYEKDKEILIDITDMPPYMASTVTVITMMFANARIYAVQPQQQGEFIPDPDTPEFADFIARKDNLQLGAVFEVEAPSKRIEVYENEREVDILVTLYTKNGSAESITKLIEWMGEDPRDPVIKATYSRIVASMEERGLLKRSREGRNRIVKLTELGTAIAEARVKLGVSRPPPAPPKPEEPLSIHLP
;
A
#
# COMPACT_ATOMS: atom_id res chain seq x y z
N MET A 1 -9.65 -24.35 0.35
CA MET A 1 -10.11 -23.56 1.50
C MET A 1 -9.61 -22.14 1.30
N GLY A 2 -10.43 -21.12 1.51
CA GLY A 2 -9.98 -19.73 1.37
C GLY A 2 -8.90 -19.43 2.42
N VAL A 3 -7.89 -18.64 2.05
CA VAL A 3 -6.87 -18.18 2.99
C VAL A 3 -7.56 -17.31 4.02
N MET A 4 -7.42 -17.65 5.31
CA MET A 4 -8.00 -16.89 6.41
C MET A 4 -7.22 -15.58 6.60
N VAL A 5 -7.93 -14.51 6.94
CA VAL A 5 -7.34 -13.15 7.02
C VAL A 5 -7.34 -12.62 8.45
N VAL A 6 -6.21 -12.04 8.83
CA VAL A 6 -6.03 -11.26 10.05
C VAL A 6 -6.02 -9.78 9.70
N THR A 7 -6.70 -8.97 10.50
CA THR A 7 -6.67 -7.50 10.34
C THR A 7 -6.07 -6.84 11.56
N VAL A 8 -5.27 -5.79 11.36
CA VAL A 8 -4.60 -5.03 12.41
C VAL A 8 -4.92 -3.56 12.22
N HIS A 9 -5.51 -2.93 13.24
CA HIS A 9 -5.98 -1.54 13.15
C HIS A 9 -5.35 -0.70 14.26
N TYR A 10 -4.63 0.36 13.89
CA TYR A 10 -4.24 1.37 14.88
C TYR A 10 -5.38 2.35 15.12
N ILE A 11 -5.73 2.55 16.39
CA ILE A 11 -6.86 3.38 16.79
C ILE A 11 -6.37 4.77 17.19
N GLY A 12 -6.55 5.74 16.28
CA GLY A 12 -6.19 7.14 16.49
C GLY A 12 -7.43 8.02 16.62
N PHE A 13 -7.57 8.93 15.67
CA PHE A 13 -8.55 10.01 15.68
C PHE A 13 -9.82 9.71 14.87
N HIS A 14 -9.77 8.77 13.92
CA HIS A 14 -10.84 8.54 12.96
C HIS A 14 -11.43 7.12 13.09
N PRO A 15 -12.02 6.72 14.24
CA PRO A 15 -12.51 5.36 14.46
C PRO A 15 -13.59 4.95 13.45
N ASN A 16 -14.43 5.89 13.00
CA ASN A 16 -15.45 5.61 11.99
C ASN A 16 -14.83 5.25 10.63
N LEU A 17 -13.72 5.91 10.26
CA LEU A 17 -13.04 5.66 8.99
C LEU A 17 -12.34 4.30 9.01
N VAL A 18 -11.68 3.98 10.12
CA VAL A 18 -11.12 2.64 10.39
C VAL A 18 -12.21 1.56 10.32
N PHE A 19 -13.37 1.79 10.95
CA PHE A 19 -14.49 0.86 10.88
C PHE A 19 -15.00 0.65 9.45
N GLN A 20 -15.19 1.73 8.68
CA GLN A 20 -15.62 1.63 7.29
C GLN A 20 -14.60 0.87 6.41
N GLY A 21 -13.30 1.09 6.63
CA GLY A 21 -12.24 0.31 6.00
C GLY A 21 -12.36 -1.17 6.32
N PHE A 22 -12.51 -1.51 7.60
CA PHE A 22 -12.73 -2.88 8.03
C PHE A 22 -13.97 -3.51 7.38
N GLU A 23 -15.09 -2.79 7.30
CA GLU A 23 -16.32 -3.24 6.65
C GLU A 23 -16.07 -3.62 5.18
N GLN A 24 -15.32 -2.79 4.45
CA GLN A 24 -14.95 -3.08 3.07
C GLN A 24 -14.06 -4.31 2.92
N ILE A 25 -13.20 -4.58 3.91
CA ILE A 25 -12.34 -5.76 3.92
C ILE A 25 -13.13 -7.02 4.26
N ARG A 26 -13.97 -7.01 5.31
CA ARG A 26 -14.70 -8.21 5.74
C ARG A 26 -15.69 -8.74 4.69
N LEU A 27 -16.13 -7.89 3.77
CA LEU A 27 -16.98 -8.30 2.64
C LEU A 27 -16.21 -9.09 1.57
N ARG A 28 -14.89 -8.93 1.49
CA ARG A 28 -14.03 -9.55 0.48
C ARG A 28 -13.23 -10.73 1.03
N TYR A 29 -12.99 -10.74 2.33
CA TYR A 29 -12.07 -11.69 2.97
C TYR A 29 -12.71 -12.38 4.18
N PRO A 30 -12.45 -13.69 4.38
CA PRO A 30 -12.89 -14.41 5.57
C PRO A 30 -12.02 -14.01 6.78
N ILE A 31 -12.51 -13.03 7.56
CA ILE A 31 -11.78 -12.53 8.73
C ILE A 31 -11.80 -13.56 9.86
N GLU A 32 -10.60 -14.00 10.28
CA GLU A 32 -10.42 -14.87 11.43
C GLU A 32 -10.15 -14.09 12.71
N ARG A 33 -9.41 -12.98 12.59
CA ARG A 33 -8.91 -12.26 13.76
C ARG A 33 -8.77 -10.78 13.51
N VAL A 34 -9.02 -10.02 14.57
CA VAL A 34 -8.90 -8.57 14.60
C VAL A 34 -7.98 -8.19 15.76
N TYR A 35 -6.94 -7.42 15.45
CA TYR A 35 -6.09 -6.75 16.42
C TYR A 35 -6.43 -5.26 16.45
N LEU A 36 -6.65 -4.71 17.65
CA LEU A 36 -6.80 -3.27 17.87
C LEU A 36 -5.56 -2.78 18.62
N VAL A 37 -4.71 -2.05 17.90
CA VAL A 37 -3.49 -1.43 18.41
C VAL A 37 -3.84 -0.01 18.85
N TYR A 38 -3.39 0.41 20.04
CA TYR A 38 -3.78 1.71 20.59
C TYR A 38 -2.67 2.38 21.39
N ASP A 39 -2.72 3.71 21.47
CA ASP A 39 -1.77 4.54 22.19
C ASP A 39 -2.01 4.44 23.71
N ALA A 40 -1.07 3.79 24.38
CA ALA A 40 -1.11 3.56 25.81
C ALA A 40 -0.50 4.71 26.63
N LYS A 41 0.04 5.76 25.98
CA LYS A 41 0.65 6.89 26.71
C LYS A 41 -0.34 7.58 27.66
N PRO A 42 0.10 8.03 28.83
CA PRO A 42 -0.74 8.75 29.80
C PRO A 42 -0.90 10.24 29.42
N ASP A 43 -1.14 10.54 28.14
CA ASP A 43 -1.31 11.91 27.64
C ASP A 43 -2.67 12.08 26.92
N ARG A 44 -2.91 13.27 26.36
CA ARG A 44 -4.16 13.60 25.64
C ARG A 44 -4.36 12.74 24.39
N TYR A 45 -3.28 12.40 23.67
CA TYR A 45 -3.33 11.57 22.47
C TYR A 45 -3.71 10.13 22.83
N GLY A 46 -3.05 9.56 23.84
CA GLY A 46 -3.40 8.25 24.39
C GLY A 46 -4.81 8.20 24.98
N ALA A 47 -5.27 9.28 25.61
CA ALA A 47 -6.65 9.37 26.13
C ALA A 47 -7.68 9.28 25.00
N VAL A 48 -7.49 10.01 23.89
CA VAL A 48 -8.36 9.93 22.71
C VAL A 48 -8.33 8.53 22.10
N SER A 49 -7.14 7.96 21.92
CA SER A 49 -6.98 6.61 21.37
C SER A 49 -7.73 5.56 22.21
N ARG A 50 -7.59 5.59 23.55
CA ARG A 50 -8.32 4.68 24.46
C ARG A 50 -9.83 4.91 24.47
N TYR A 51 -10.28 6.15 24.32
CA TYR A 51 -11.70 6.46 24.19
C TYR A 51 -12.28 5.84 22.91
N ASN A 52 -11.59 6.03 21.78
CA ASN A 52 -11.99 5.49 20.49
C ASN A 52 -11.86 3.96 20.42
N LEU A 53 -10.89 3.37 21.14
CA LEU A 53 -10.72 1.93 21.25
C LEU A 53 -11.98 1.25 21.79
N LYS A 54 -12.57 1.78 22.87
CA LYS A 54 -13.77 1.21 23.49
C LYS A 54 -14.93 1.15 22.48
N ARG A 55 -15.12 2.24 21.73
CA ARG A 55 -16.17 2.33 20.70
C ARG A 55 -15.99 1.26 19.62
N LEU A 56 -14.78 1.08 19.10
CA LEU A 56 -14.51 0.06 18.09
C LEU A 56 -14.57 -1.36 18.65
N GLN A 57 -14.16 -1.56 19.89
CA GLN A 57 -14.27 -2.86 20.56
C GLN A 57 -15.74 -3.29 20.67
N ASP A 58 -16.65 -2.37 20.99
CA ASP A 58 -18.09 -2.64 21.04
C ASP A 58 -18.65 -2.99 19.65
N GLN A 59 -18.31 -2.18 18.64
CA GLN A 59 -18.73 -2.40 17.24
C GLN A 59 -18.20 -3.72 16.65
N LEU A 60 -17.00 -4.14 17.06
CA LEU A 60 -16.33 -5.35 16.57
C LEU A 60 -16.42 -6.52 17.56
N SER A 61 -17.32 -6.44 18.53
CA SER A 61 -17.45 -7.42 19.63
C SER A 61 -17.62 -8.86 19.16
N PHE A 62 -18.29 -9.07 18.02
CA PHE A 62 -18.42 -10.38 17.37
C PHE A 62 -17.05 -11.07 17.15
N PHE A 63 -16.03 -10.31 16.75
CA PHE A 63 -14.69 -10.82 16.47
C PHE A 63 -13.81 -10.97 17.71
N LYS A 64 -14.27 -10.50 18.88
CA LYS A 64 -13.52 -10.46 20.14
C LYS A 64 -12.09 -9.94 19.95
N PRO A 65 -11.92 -8.66 19.56
CA PRO A 65 -10.64 -8.15 19.10
C PRO A 65 -9.54 -8.25 20.17
N LYS A 66 -8.32 -8.59 19.74
CA LYS A 66 -7.14 -8.62 20.61
C LYS A 66 -6.56 -7.22 20.76
N LEU A 67 -6.41 -6.77 21.99
CA LEU A 67 -5.93 -5.42 22.29
C LEU A 67 -4.41 -5.40 22.44
N VAL A 68 -3.75 -4.47 21.76
CA VAL A 68 -2.29 -4.33 21.78
C VAL A 68 -1.90 -2.90 22.13
N LYS A 69 -1.15 -2.75 23.22
CA LYS A 69 -0.66 -1.44 23.71
C LYS A 69 0.61 -1.06 22.97
N VAL A 70 0.69 0.18 22.50
CA VAL A 70 1.94 0.74 21.96
C VAL A 70 2.17 2.16 22.46
N ASN A 71 3.43 2.59 22.45
CA ASN A 71 3.78 3.99 22.33
C ASN A 71 4.11 4.29 20.85
N PRO A 72 3.25 5.00 20.09
CA PRO A 72 3.45 5.26 18.66
C PRO A 72 4.66 6.16 18.35
N LEU A 73 5.28 6.78 19.37
CA LEU A 73 6.50 7.58 19.24
C LEU A 73 7.76 6.81 19.64
N SER A 74 7.67 5.50 19.87
CA SER A 74 8.79 4.65 20.25
C SER A 74 8.96 3.54 19.21
N TYR A 75 10.11 3.54 18.51
CA TYR A 75 10.44 2.51 17.53
C TYR A 75 10.30 1.11 18.13
N SER A 76 10.96 0.85 19.26
CA SER A 76 10.97 -0.47 19.89
C SER A 76 9.58 -0.92 20.31
N SER A 77 8.73 -0.01 20.82
CA SER A 77 7.35 -0.34 21.18
C SER A 77 6.51 -0.72 19.96
N VAL A 78 6.63 0.01 18.85
CA VAL A 78 5.88 -0.27 17.61
C VAL A 78 6.42 -1.53 16.95
N ALA A 79 7.74 -1.57 16.72
CA ALA A 79 8.41 -2.67 16.03
C ALA A 79 8.17 -4.01 16.72
N SER A 80 8.36 -4.10 18.04
CA SER A 80 8.12 -5.35 18.79
C SER A 80 6.66 -5.80 18.74
N ALA A 81 5.70 -4.87 18.85
CA ALA A 81 4.28 -5.20 18.80
C ALA A 81 3.87 -5.75 17.43
N PHE A 82 4.28 -5.08 16.33
CA PHE A 82 3.94 -5.53 14.98
C PHE A 82 4.69 -6.79 14.59
N TYR A 83 5.98 -6.88 14.92
CA TYR A 83 6.76 -8.10 14.67
C TYR A 83 6.14 -9.32 15.37
N MET A 84 5.73 -9.17 16.64
CA MET A 84 5.04 -10.22 17.37
C MET A 84 3.73 -10.66 16.70
N ILE A 85 2.89 -9.72 16.25
CA ILE A 85 1.64 -10.04 15.54
C ILE A 85 1.94 -10.79 14.24
N LEU A 86 2.88 -10.27 13.44
CA LEU A 86 3.21 -10.84 12.13
C LEU A 86 3.83 -12.23 12.26
N GLU A 87 4.75 -12.43 13.20
CA GLU A 87 5.37 -13.74 13.45
C GLU A 87 4.35 -14.76 13.96
N TYR A 88 3.45 -14.36 14.86
CA TYR A 88 2.42 -15.25 15.39
C TYR A 88 1.36 -15.64 14.35
N GLU A 89 1.11 -14.80 13.35
CA GLU A 89 0.09 -15.01 12.32
C GLU A 89 0.70 -15.30 10.93
N LYS A 90 1.99 -15.70 10.87
CA LYS A 90 2.75 -15.86 9.62
C LYS A 90 2.16 -16.82 8.58
N ASP A 91 1.33 -17.76 9.02
CA ASP A 91 0.64 -18.73 8.15
C ASP A 91 -0.69 -18.22 7.58
N LYS A 92 -1.05 -16.96 7.86
CA LYS A 92 -2.29 -16.31 7.41
C LYS A 92 -1.98 -15.08 6.60
N GLU A 93 -2.96 -14.61 5.84
CA GLU A 93 -2.84 -13.32 5.19
C GLU A 93 -3.15 -12.20 6.20
N ILE A 94 -2.32 -11.15 6.22
CA ILE A 94 -2.42 -10.07 7.21
C ILE A 94 -2.61 -8.74 6.50
N LEU A 95 -3.67 -8.01 6.88
CA LEU A 95 -3.97 -6.68 6.37
C LEU A 95 -3.84 -5.65 7.50
N ILE A 96 -2.94 -4.69 7.32
CA ILE A 96 -2.63 -3.67 8.32
C ILE A 96 -3.18 -2.31 7.89
N ASP A 97 -4.06 -1.76 8.71
CA ASP A 97 -4.60 -0.42 8.55
C ASP A 97 -3.61 0.63 9.07
N ILE A 98 -3.09 1.48 8.18
CA ILE A 98 -2.21 2.59 8.55
C ILE A 98 -2.94 3.95 8.58
N THR A 99 -4.26 3.98 8.37
CA THR A 99 -5.06 5.22 8.19
C THR A 99 -4.82 6.25 9.30
N ASP A 100 -4.78 5.79 10.54
CA ASP A 100 -4.68 6.64 11.72
C ASP A 100 -3.26 6.70 12.32
N MET A 101 -2.30 6.01 11.71
CA MET A 101 -0.94 5.94 12.26
C MET A 101 -0.21 7.28 12.10
N PRO A 102 0.44 7.79 13.15
CA PRO A 102 1.39 8.90 13.00
C PRO A 102 2.51 8.51 12.01
N PRO A 103 3.09 9.47 11.27
CA PRO A 103 4.07 9.17 10.23
C PRO A 103 5.24 8.27 10.69
N TYR A 104 5.73 8.49 11.91
CA TYR A 104 6.82 7.68 12.47
C TYR A 104 6.43 6.20 12.70
N MET A 105 5.21 5.97 13.18
CA MET A 105 4.65 4.64 13.37
C MET A 105 4.38 3.98 12.02
N ALA A 106 3.75 4.67 11.08
CA ALA A 106 3.45 4.16 9.74
C ALA A 106 4.72 3.70 9.01
N SER A 107 5.79 4.51 9.07
CA SER A 107 7.09 4.16 8.50
C SER A 107 7.71 2.93 9.19
N THR A 108 7.66 2.87 10.52
CA THR A 108 8.14 1.70 11.27
C THR A 108 7.38 0.43 10.87
N VAL A 109 6.05 0.49 10.85
CA VAL A 109 5.18 -0.63 10.45
C VAL A 109 5.45 -1.06 9.01
N THR A 110 5.70 -0.12 8.10
CA THR A 110 6.03 -0.42 6.70
C THR A 110 7.31 -1.24 6.61
N VAL A 111 8.37 -0.82 7.32
CA VAL A 111 9.65 -1.56 7.34
C VAL A 111 9.48 -2.97 7.91
N ILE A 112 8.76 -3.11 9.02
CA ILE A 112 8.50 -4.42 9.63
C ILE A 112 7.66 -5.30 8.69
N THR A 113 6.66 -4.73 8.01
CA THR A 113 5.80 -5.46 7.07
C THR A 113 6.60 -6.04 5.90
N MET A 114 7.62 -5.33 5.42
CA MET A 114 8.48 -5.81 4.33
C MET A 114 9.26 -7.09 4.67
N MET A 115 9.34 -7.48 5.95
CA MET A 115 9.96 -8.73 6.39
C MET A 115 9.01 -9.94 6.26
N PHE A 116 7.73 -9.73 5.96
CA PHE A 116 6.69 -10.76 5.94
C PHE A 116 5.90 -10.74 4.63
N ALA A 117 6.13 -11.73 3.75
CA ALA A 117 5.52 -11.79 2.42
C ALA A 117 3.97 -11.92 2.44
N ASN A 118 3.41 -12.40 3.55
CA ASN A 118 1.97 -12.60 3.76
C ASN A 118 1.26 -11.35 4.31
N ALA A 119 1.98 -10.26 4.54
CA ALA A 119 1.44 -9.03 5.14
C ALA A 119 1.39 -7.88 4.14
N ARG A 120 0.29 -7.11 4.18
CA ARG A 120 0.06 -5.96 3.30
C ARG A 120 -0.51 -4.80 4.11
N ILE A 121 -0.08 -3.58 3.76
CA ILE A 121 -0.61 -2.35 4.34
C ILE A 121 -1.71 -1.77 3.45
N TYR A 122 -2.69 -1.10 4.06
CA TYR A 122 -3.68 -0.30 3.36
C TYR A 122 -4.01 0.96 4.16
N ALA A 123 -4.51 1.98 3.46
CA ALA A 123 -5.01 3.21 4.07
C ALA A 123 -6.39 3.53 3.49
N VAL A 124 -7.28 4.05 4.33
CA VAL A 124 -8.60 4.51 3.95
C VAL A 124 -8.53 6.02 3.79
N GLN A 125 -8.87 6.51 2.61
CA GLN A 125 -8.92 7.95 2.35
C GLN A 125 -10.34 8.47 2.60
N PRO A 126 -10.52 9.55 3.38
CA PRO A 126 -11.81 10.19 3.51
C PRO A 126 -12.24 10.82 2.18
N GLN A 127 -13.56 10.89 1.92
CA GLN A 127 -14.08 11.53 0.71
C GLN A 127 -13.84 13.05 0.71
N GLN A 128 -13.92 13.68 1.89
CA GLN A 128 -13.58 15.08 2.07
C GLN A 128 -12.15 15.18 2.56
N GLN A 129 -11.29 15.85 1.78
CA GLN A 129 -9.94 16.18 2.19
C GLN A 129 -9.94 17.53 2.90
N GLY A 130 -9.16 17.67 3.97
CA GLY A 130 -8.86 18.97 4.55
C GLY A 130 -9.86 19.51 5.58
N GLU A 131 -10.74 18.70 6.20
CA GLU A 131 -11.65 19.15 7.28
C GLU A 131 -10.92 19.90 8.44
N PHE A 132 -9.61 19.69 8.59
CA PHE A 132 -8.77 20.33 9.62
C PHE A 132 -8.02 21.59 9.15
N ILE A 133 -8.12 21.96 7.88
CA ILE A 133 -7.44 23.12 7.29
C ILE A 133 -8.50 24.20 7.04
N PRO A 134 -8.41 25.38 7.68
CA PRO A 134 -9.33 26.47 7.41
C PRO A 134 -9.28 26.92 5.94
N ASP A 135 -10.31 27.62 5.48
CA ASP A 135 -10.35 28.15 4.11
C ASP A 135 -9.17 29.10 3.86
N PRO A 136 -8.35 28.90 2.80
CA PRO A 136 -7.19 29.74 2.51
C PRO A 136 -7.46 31.25 2.47
N ASP A 137 -8.69 31.65 2.14
CA ASP A 137 -9.07 33.06 2.01
C ASP A 137 -9.52 33.69 3.36
N THR A 138 -9.32 32.98 4.47
CA THR A 138 -9.75 33.42 5.81
C THR A 138 -8.59 33.75 6.76
N PRO A 139 -8.75 34.71 7.69
CA PRO A 139 -7.75 34.98 8.73
C PRO A 139 -7.41 33.75 9.58
N GLU A 140 -8.37 32.86 9.80
CA GLU A 140 -8.20 31.61 10.54
C GLU A 140 -7.15 30.71 9.89
N PHE A 141 -7.01 30.73 8.56
CA PHE A 141 -5.96 30.01 7.85
C PHE A 141 -4.57 30.60 8.14
N ALA A 142 -4.42 31.92 8.11
CA ALA A 142 -3.16 32.58 8.45
C ALA A 142 -2.73 32.26 9.89
N ASP A 143 -3.67 32.32 10.84
CA ASP A 143 -3.42 31.95 12.24
C ASP A 143 -3.11 30.47 12.43
N PHE A 144 -3.75 29.59 11.65
CA PHE A 144 -3.42 28.17 11.61
C PHE A 144 -1.98 27.94 11.14
N ILE A 145 -1.57 28.57 10.04
CA ILE A 145 -0.20 28.47 9.50
C ILE A 145 0.81 29.03 10.51
N ALA A 146 0.58 30.23 11.06
CA ALA A 146 1.46 30.84 12.05
C ALA A 146 1.66 29.95 13.29
N ARG A 147 0.61 29.27 13.76
CA ARG A 147 0.74 28.30 14.87
C ARG A 147 1.58 27.08 14.49
N LYS A 148 1.48 26.59 13.25
CA LYS A 148 2.29 25.48 12.75
C LYS A 148 3.76 25.88 12.60
N ASP A 149 4.02 27.08 12.08
CA ASP A 149 5.37 27.60 11.88
C ASP A 149 6.10 27.87 13.21
N ASN A 150 5.36 28.20 14.27
CA ASN A 150 5.92 28.40 15.61
C ASN A 150 6.25 27.10 16.36
N LEU A 151 5.94 25.93 15.79
CA LEU A 151 6.31 24.65 16.40
C LEU A 151 7.83 24.51 16.48
N GLN A 152 8.33 24.19 17.67
CA GLN A 152 9.74 23.94 17.91
C GLN A 152 10.07 22.47 17.72
N LEU A 153 11.28 22.19 17.24
CA LEU A 153 11.79 20.82 17.12
C LEU A 153 11.77 20.15 18.49
N GLY A 154 10.96 19.09 18.63
CA GLY A 154 10.96 18.24 19.83
C GLY A 154 12.07 17.19 19.79
N ALA A 155 12.11 16.40 18.72
CA ALA A 155 13.11 15.36 18.50
C ALA A 155 13.14 14.95 17.02
N VAL A 156 14.27 14.38 16.59
CA VAL A 156 14.39 13.67 15.31
C VAL A 156 14.37 12.18 15.61
N PHE A 157 13.52 11.44 14.90
CA PHE A 157 13.44 10.00 15.03
C PHE A 157 13.83 9.33 13.72
N GLU A 158 14.77 8.40 13.79
CA GLU A 158 15.13 7.54 12.68
C GLU A 158 14.32 6.23 12.73
N VAL A 159 13.98 5.70 11.57
CA VAL A 159 13.34 4.39 11.42
C VAL A 159 14.42 3.40 11.02
N GLU A 160 14.77 2.49 11.93
CA GLU A 160 15.74 1.44 11.62
C GLU A 160 15.15 0.47 10.60
N ALA A 161 15.96 0.07 9.62
CA ALA A 161 15.62 -0.90 8.59
C ALA A 161 16.77 -1.90 8.37
N PRO A 162 16.49 -3.10 7.84
CA PRO A 162 17.54 -4.05 7.47
C PRO A 162 18.60 -3.42 6.57
N SER A 163 19.87 -3.70 6.87
CA SER A 163 21.01 -3.16 6.12
C SER A 163 21.09 -3.68 4.68
N LYS A 164 20.61 -4.91 4.44
CA LYS A 164 20.48 -5.46 3.09
C LYS A 164 19.20 -4.94 2.44
N ARG A 165 19.34 -4.08 1.44
CA ARG A 165 18.22 -3.56 0.66
C ARG A 165 17.60 -4.66 -0.20
N ILE A 166 16.28 -4.58 -0.39
CA ILE A 166 15.56 -5.45 -1.32
C ILE A 166 15.83 -4.94 -2.74
N GLU A 167 16.45 -5.78 -3.56
CA GLU A 167 16.56 -5.50 -5.00
C GLU A 167 15.22 -5.81 -5.66
N VAL A 168 14.64 -4.78 -6.29
CA VAL A 168 13.29 -4.89 -6.88
C VAL A 168 13.33 -5.60 -8.23
N TYR A 169 14.44 -5.50 -8.97
CA TYR A 169 14.74 -6.22 -10.21
C TYR A 169 16.16 -6.80 -10.16
N GLU A 170 16.39 -7.92 -10.84
CA GLU A 170 17.66 -8.68 -10.79
C GLU A 170 18.63 -8.30 -11.91
N ASN A 171 18.11 -7.82 -13.05
CA ASN A 171 18.91 -7.58 -14.24
C ASN A 171 18.24 -6.57 -15.19
N GLU A 172 19.01 -6.04 -16.15
CA GLU A 172 18.52 -5.07 -17.14
C GLU A 172 17.38 -5.62 -18.01
N ARG A 173 17.33 -6.93 -18.25
CA ARG A 173 16.25 -7.53 -19.05
C ARG A 173 14.88 -7.40 -18.39
N GLU A 174 14.83 -7.45 -17.06
CA GLU A 174 13.59 -7.17 -16.33
C GLU A 174 13.17 -5.72 -16.46
N VAL A 175 14.14 -4.80 -16.46
CA VAL A 175 13.90 -3.36 -16.71
C VAL A 175 13.33 -3.17 -18.12
N ASP A 176 13.92 -3.83 -19.12
CA ASP A 176 13.43 -3.76 -20.50
C ASP A 176 12.00 -4.30 -20.63
N ILE A 177 11.65 -5.37 -19.90
CA ILE A 177 10.28 -5.90 -19.85
C ILE A 177 9.32 -4.87 -19.25
N LEU A 178 9.70 -4.23 -18.13
CA LEU A 178 8.87 -3.19 -17.49
C LEU A 178 8.61 -2.03 -18.45
N VAL A 179 9.67 -1.50 -19.07
CA VAL A 179 9.60 -0.39 -20.03
C VAL A 179 8.79 -0.79 -21.27
N THR A 180 9.00 -1.99 -21.80
CA THR A 180 8.27 -2.48 -22.98
C THR A 180 6.79 -2.60 -22.68
N LEU A 181 6.41 -3.18 -21.54
CA LEU A 181 5.00 -3.23 -21.14
C LEU A 181 4.44 -1.83 -20.95
N TYR A 182 5.15 -0.93 -20.27
CA TYR A 182 4.70 0.44 -20.04
C TYR A 182 4.46 1.20 -21.34
N THR A 183 5.38 1.07 -22.31
CA THR A 183 5.25 1.71 -23.62
C THR A 183 4.16 1.10 -24.51
N LYS A 184 3.65 -0.09 -24.15
CA LYS A 184 2.59 -0.83 -24.84
C LYS A 184 1.31 -0.91 -24.00
N ASN A 185 0.94 0.18 -23.33
CA ASN A 185 -0.28 0.31 -22.52
C ASN A 185 -0.35 -0.60 -21.29
N GLY A 186 0.81 -0.97 -20.74
CA GLY A 186 0.95 -1.65 -19.45
C GLY A 186 0.63 -3.14 -19.44
N SER A 187 0.33 -3.78 -20.58
CA SER A 187 0.02 -5.21 -20.62
C SER A 187 0.32 -5.88 -21.96
N ALA A 188 0.66 -7.17 -21.91
CA ALA A 188 0.77 -8.06 -23.06
C ALA A 188 -0.26 -9.18 -22.95
N GLU A 189 -0.95 -9.49 -24.05
CA GLU A 189 -1.99 -10.53 -24.10
C GLU A 189 -1.46 -11.95 -23.82
N SER A 190 -0.15 -12.15 -23.98
CA SER A 190 0.54 -13.40 -23.69
C SER A 190 2.05 -13.20 -23.52
N ILE A 191 2.72 -14.20 -22.95
CA ILE A 191 4.19 -14.27 -22.92
C ILE A 191 4.77 -14.27 -24.34
N THR A 192 4.12 -14.97 -25.29
CA THR A 192 4.50 -14.94 -26.71
C THR A 192 4.54 -13.51 -27.23
N LYS A 193 3.50 -12.71 -26.93
CA LYS A 193 3.43 -11.32 -27.39
C LYS A 193 4.52 -10.44 -26.77
N LEU A 194 4.82 -10.67 -25.50
CA LEU A 194 5.91 -9.99 -24.83
C LEU A 194 7.27 -10.32 -25.47
N ILE A 195 7.53 -11.60 -25.79
CA ILE A 195 8.76 -12.03 -26.49
C ILE A 195 8.89 -11.34 -27.85
N GLU A 196 7.79 -11.26 -28.62
CA GLU A 196 7.78 -10.56 -29.92
C GLU A 196 8.14 -9.06 -29.76
N TRP A 197 7.60 -8.38 -28.75
CA TRP A 197 7.93 -6.98 -28.49
C TRP A 197 9.37 -6.76 -28.07
N MET A 198 9.97 -7.75 -27.43
CA MET A 198 11.37 -7.78 -27.06
C MET A 198 12.30 -8.14 -28.24
N GLY A 199 11.74 -8.44 -29.42
CA GLY A 199 12.51 -8.73 -30.64
C GLY A 199 13.09 -10.14 -30.71
N GLU A 200 12.54 -11.08 -29.95
CA GLU A 200 13.04 -12.47 -29.85
C GLU A 200 12.07 -13.48 -30.49
N ASP A 201 12.53 -14.71 -30.75
CA ASP A 201 11.69 -15.76 -31.35
C ASP A 201 10.82 -16.46 -30.29
N PRO A 202 9.48 -16.27 -30.29
CA PRO A 202 8.59 -16.93 -29.34
C PRO A 202 8.41 -18.44 -29.61
N ARG A 203 8.89 -18.95 -30.74
CA ARG A 203 8.85 -20.38 -31.08
C ARG A 203 10.02 -21.14 -30.49
N ASP A 204 11.09 -20.47 -30.11
CA ASP A 204 12.22 -21.08 -29.39
C ASP A 204 11.76 -21.52 -27.98
N PRO A 205 11.77 -22.83 -27.67
CA PRO A 205 11.36 -23.32 -26.36
C PRO A 205 12.22 -22.78 -25.21
N VAL A 206 13.51 -22.51 -25.46
CA VAL A 206 14.45 -22.00 -24.46
C VAL A 206 14.14 -20.55 -24.11
N ILE A 207 13.88 -19.71 -25.11
CA ILE A 207 13.45 -18.31 -24.91
C ILE A 207 12.13 -18.28 -24.14
N LYS A 208 11.15 -19.08 -24.57
CA LYS A 208 9.84 -19.14 -23.91
C LYS A 208 9.91 -19.59 -22.46
N ALA A 209 10.74 -20.58 -22.16
CA ALA A 209 11.00 -21.03 -20.78
C ALA A 209 11.67 -19.94 -19.95
N THR A 210 12.63 -19.21 -20.53
CA THR A 210 13.33 -18.09 -19.89
C THR A 210 12.36 -16.97 -19.51
N TYR A 211 11.55 -16.48 -20.45
CA TYR A 211 10.53 -15.46 -20.16
C TYR A 211 9.49 -15.92 -19.14
N SER A 212 9.09 -17.20 -19.18
CA SER A 212 8.16 -17.74 -18.20
C SER A 212 8.72 -17.69 -16.78
N ARG A 213 10.03 -17.94 -16.61
CA ARG A 213 10.73 -17.82 -15.32
C ARG A 213 10.87 -16.36 -14.88
N ILE A 214 11.29 -15.48 -15.79
CA ILE A 214 11.44 -14.04 -15.50
C ILE A 214 10.10 -13.45 -15.06
N VAL A 215 9.03 -13.67 -15.83
CA VAL A 215 7.69 -13.17 -15.49
C VAL A 215 7.20 -13.72 -14.15
N ALA A 216 7.49 -14.98 -13.83
CA ALA A 216 7.14 -15.55 -12.54
C ALA A 216 7.91 -14.88 -11.38
N SER A 217 9.22 -14.67 -11.53
CA SER A 217 10.04 -13.99 -10.52
C SER A 217 9.61 -12.51 -10.34
N MET A 218 9.30 -11.81 -11.43
CA MET A 218 8.80 -10.43 -11.35
C MET A 218 7.40 -10.35 -10.74
N GLU A 219 6.56 -11.36 -10.93
CA GLU A 219 5.26 -11.46 -10.26
C GLU A 219 5.40 -11.71 -8.75
N GLU A 220 6.32 -12.59 -8.35
CA GLU A 220 6.64 -12.84 -6.94
C GLU A 220 7.13 -11.58 -6.21
N ARG A 221 7.88 -10.71 -6.91
CA ARG A 221 8.33 -9.41 -6.39
C ARG A 221 7.28 -8.29 -6.53
N GLY A 222 6.08 -8.60 -7.02
CA GLY A 222 4.98 -7.64 -7.11
C GLY A 222 5.11 -6.60 -8.22
N LEU A 223 6.00 -6.80 -9.20
CA LEU A 223 6.17 -5.92 -10.35
C LEU A 223 5.14 -6.18 -11.46
N LEU A 224 4.80 -7.46 -11.64
CA LEU A 224 3.86 -7.94 -12.63
C LEU A 224 2.70 -8.68 -11.96
N LYS A 225 1.59 -8.83 -12.69
CA LYS A 225 0.51 -9.74 -12.35
C LYS A 225 0.06 -10.51 -13.59
N ARG A 226 -0.30 -11.78 -13.42
CA ARG A 226 -0.95 -12.58 -14.45
C ARG A 226 -2.45 -12.67 -14.21
N SER A 227 -3.24 -12.34 -15.22
CA SER A 227 -4.68 -12.57 -15.23
C SER A 227 -5.06 -13.55 -16.34
N ARG A 228 -6.15 -14.30 -16.12
CA ARG A 228 -6.80 -15.08 -17.18
C ARG A 228 -7.94 -14.27 -17.75
N GLU A 229 -7.88 -13.99 -19.04
CA GLU A 229 -9.01 -13.46 -19.80
C GLU A 229 -9.30 -14.43 -20.96
N GLY A 230 -10.40 -15.17 -20.83
CA GLY A 230 -10.74 -16.26 -21.74
C GLY A 230 -9.68 -17.36 -21.77
N ARG A 231 -9.10 -17.61 -22.94
CA ARG A 231 -8.02 -18.60 -23.15
C ARG A 231 -6.62 -18.01 -22.93
N ASN A 232 -6.50 -16.70 -22.79
CA ASN A 232 -5.22 -16.00 -22.74
C ASN A 232 -4.76 -15.79 -21.28
N ARG A 233 -3.43 -15.84 -21.09
CA ARG A 233 -2.77 -15.44 -19.84
C ARG A 233 -2.07 -14.11 -20.08
N ILE A 234 -2.74 -13.05 -19.65
CA ILE A 234 -2.25 -11.69 -19.80
C ILE A 234 -1.14 -11.45 -18.79
N VAL A 235 -0.09 -10.74 -19.20
CA VAL A 235 0.98 -10.24 -18.34
C VAL A 235 0.80 -8.73 -18.23
N LYS A 236 0.59 -8.21 -17.02
CA LYS A 236 0.27 -6.78 -16.79
C LYS A 236 1.15 -6.20 -15.70
N LEU A 237 1.52 -4.93 -15.84
CA LEU A 237 2.20 -4.17 -14.78
C LEU A 237 1.29 -4.02 -13.54
N THR A 238 1.90 -4.08 -12.36
CA THR A 238 1.29 -3.54 -11.14
C THR A 238 1.47 -2.02 -11.08
N GLU A 239 0.88 -1.37 -10.08
CA GLU A 239 1.15 0.06 -9.83
C GLU A 239 2.64 0.30 -9.52
N LEU A 240 3.26 -0.57 -8.72
CA LEU A 240 4.70 -0.55 -8.45
C LEU A 240 5.52 -0.71 -9.74
N GLY A 241 5.20 -1.72 -10.57
CA GLY A 241 5.87 -1.95 -11.85
C GLY A 241 5.73 -0.76 -12.81
N THR A 242 4.55 -0.13 -12.82
CA THR A 242 4.26 1.07 -13.62
C THR A 242 5.11 2.25 -13.16
N ALA A 243 5.14 2.53 -11.86
CA ALA A 243 5.92 3.62 -11.30
C ALA A 243 7.43 3.48 -11.59
N ILE A 244 7.96 2.25 -11.49
CA ILE A 244 9.37 1.97 -11.81
C ILE A 244 9.64 2.15 -13.30
N ALA A 245 8.77 1.62 -14.17
CA ALA A 245 8.92 1.76 -15.62
C ALA A 245 8.88 3.24 -16.05
N GLU A 246 7.93 4.01 -15.50
CA GLU A 246 7.81 5.45 -15.74
C GLU A 246 9.07 6.20 -15.31
N ALA A 247 9.60 5.90 -14.12
CA ALA A 247 10.84 6.49 -13.63
C ALA A 247 12.02 6.19 -14.57
N ARG A 248 12.13 4.96 -15.09
CA ARG A 248 13.17 4.55 -16.05
C ARG A 248 13.05 5.28 -17.39
N VAL A 249 11.84 5.45 -17.88
CA VAL A 249 11.56 6.27 -19.06
C VAL A 249 11.97 7.73 -18.84
N LYS A 250 11.61 8.33 -17.70
CA LYS A 250 11.94 9.72 -17.35
C LYS A 250 13.46 9.96 -17.24
N LEU A 251 14.21 8.95 -16.80
CA LEU A 251 15.67 8.99 -16.75
C LEU A 251 16.34 8.93 -18.14
N GLY A 252 15.57 8.84 -19.23
CA GLY A 252 16.10 8.87 -20.60
C GLY A 252 16.68 7.53 -21.07
N VAL A 253 16.40 6.44 -20.35
CA VAL A 253 16.85 5.08 -20.72
C VAL A 253 16.06 4.53 -21.92
N SER A 254 14.93 5.15 -22.27
CA SER A 254 14.09 4.81 -23.44
C SER A 254 13.02 5.88 -23.65
N ARG A 255 12.65 6.19 -24.92
CA ARG A 255 11.68 7.25 -25.25
C ARG A 255 10.33 7.04 -24.53
N PRO A 256 9.68 8.09 -23.98
CA PRO A 256 8.40 7.94 -23.33
C PRO A 256 7.29 7.45 -24.27
N PRO A 257 6.34 6.64 -23.78
CA PRO A 257 5.10 6.43 -24.49
C PRO A 257 4.35 7.75 -24.69
N PRO A 258 3.48 7.81 -25.73
CA PRO A 258 2.58 8.95 -25.89
C PRO A 258 1.74 9.15 -24.63
N ALA A 259 1.46 10.41 -24.31
CA ALA A 259 0.66 10.77 -23.15
C ALA A 259 -0.67 10.00 -23.12
N PRO A 260 -1.18 9.63 -21.93
CA PRO A 260 -2.50 9.01 -21.82
C PRO A 260 -3.55 9.91 -22.51
N PRO A 261 -4.55 9.31 -23.19
CA PRO A 261 -5.63 10.09 -23.77
C PRO A 261 -6.26 10.95 -22.66
N LYS A 262 -6.49 12.23 -22.97
CA LYS A 262 -7.21 13.13 -22.06
C LYS A 262 -8.53 12.46 -21.65
N PRO A 263 -8.95 12.58 -20.38
CA PRO A 263 -10.30 12.17 -19.99
C PRO A 263 -11.31 12.77 -20.97
N GLU A 264 -12.24 11.96 -21.46
CA GLU A 264 -13.33 12.47 -22.29
C GLU A 264 -14.02 13.61 -21.53
N GLU A 265 -14.12 14.77 -22.18
CA GLU A 265 -14.87 15.89 -21.61
C GLU A 265 -16.30 15.40 -21.33
N PRO A 266 -16.85 15.70 -20.14
CA PRO A 266 -18.21 15.30 -19.83
C PRO A 266 -19.15 15.88 -20.88
N LEU A 267 -20.01 15.01 -21.43
CA LEU A 267 -21.08 15.36 -22.36
C LEU A 267 -21.75 16.65 -21.92
N SER A 268 -21.60 17.70 -22.74
CA SER A 268 -22.30 18.96 -22.56
C SER A 268 -23.79 18.69 -22.63
N ILE A 269 -24.45 18.77 -21.48
CA ILE A 269 -25.90 18.73 -21.39
C ILE A 269 -26.38 20.04 -22.00
N HIS A 270 -26.76 20.01 -23.28
CA HIS A 270 -27.60 21.07 -23.84
C HIS A 270 -28.97 20.94 -23.17
N LEU A 271 -29.20 21.77 -22.16
CA LEU A 271 -30.55 22.02 -21.68
C LEU A 271 -31.28 22.82 -22.76
N PRO A 272 -32.53 22.43 -23.10
CA PRO A 272 -33.35 23.14 -24.07
C PRO A 272 -33.74 24.54 -23.62
#